data_AF-A0AAD8BQ48-F1
#
_entry.id   AF-A0AAD8BQ48-F1
#
_cell.length_a   1.000
_cell.length_b   1.000
_cell.length_c   1.000
_cell.angle_alpha   90.00
_cell.angle_beta   90.00
_cell.angle_gamma   90.00
#
_symmetry.space_group_name_H-M   'P 1'
#
loop_
_entity.id
_entity.type
_entity.pdbx_description
1 polymer ?
#
loop_
_entity_poly.entity_id
_entity_poly.type
_entity_poly.pdbx_seq_one_letter_code
_entity_poly.pdbx_strand_id
1 'polypeptide(L)'
;MMKHAMDLVMQAVKFLNPGQIPVITADQPLFAIAKQIQSKCPEFYGENKITLLLGGLHIEMSFLKTVGTLLKDSGWVESLVNAKVATSGCAESFLNGCHVTRTRRAHQLTACALFMLLKHAYRQYSLSYAALEENVLCF
;
A
#
# COMPACT_ATOMS: atom_id res chain seq x y z
N MET A 1 -26.31 -2.81 -13.87
CA MET A 1 -25.06 -2.18 -14.34
C MET A 1 -23.87 -3.15 -14.29
N MET A 2 -23.45 -3.64 -13.12
CA MET A 2 -22.23 -4.48 -13.01
C MET A 2 -22.28 -5.79 -13.82
N LYS A 3 -23.39 -6.54 -13.77
CA LYS A 3 -23.56 -7.76 -14.59
C LYS A 3 -23.33 -7.50 -16.08
N HIS A 4 -23.97 -6.47 -16.62
CA HIS A 4 -23.81 -6.08 -18.02
C HIS A 4 -22.36 -5.72 -18.36
N ALA A 5 -21.66 -5.01 -17.48
CA ALA A 5 -20.24 -4.73 -17.65
C ALA A 5 -19.39 -6.02 -17.67
N MET A 6 -19.68 -6.99 -16.80
CA MET A 6 -19.02 -8.29 -16.82
C MET A 6 -19.26 -9.02 -18.15
N ASP A 7 -20.50 -9.04 -18.64
CA ASP A 7 -20.85 -9.66 -19.93
C ASP A 7 -20.09 -9.02 -21.10
N LEU A 8 -20.00 -7.68 -21.14
CA LEU A 8 -19.26 -6.95 -22.16
C LEU A 8 -17.76 -7.27 -22.12
N VAL A 9 -17.15 -7.33 -20.94
CA VAL A 9 -15.72 -7.70 -20.80
C VAL A 9 -15.49 -9.13 -21.27
N MET A 10 -16.36 -10.08 -20.89
CA MET A 10 -16.26 -11.46 -21.34
C MET A 10 -16.37 -11.58 -22.87
N GLN A 11 -17.30 -10.84 -23.49
CA GLN A 11 -17.44 -10.80 -24.95
C GLN A 11 -16.21 -10.19 -25.63
N ALA A 12 -15.69 -9.08 -25.09
CA ALA A 12 -14.50 -8.42 -25.61
C ALA A 12 -13.26 -9.33 -25.53
N VAL A 13 -13.05 -10.01 -24.40
CA VAL A 13 -11.93 -10.96 -24.24
C VAL A 13 -12.12 -12.18 -25.14
N LYS A 14 -13.33 -12.72 -25.28
CA LYS A 14 -13.59 -13.83 -26.21
C LYS A 14 -13.24 -13.45 -27.67
N PHE A 15 -13.47 -12.19 -28.05
CA PHE A 15 -13.17 -11.69 -29.39
C PHE A 15 -11.67 -11.36 -29.58
N LEU A 16 -11.08 -10.60 -28.65
CA LEU A 16 -9.70 -10.10 -28.77
C LEU A 16 -8.64 -11.12 -28.34
N ASN A 17 -8.95 -11.98 -27.36
CA ASN A 17 -8.02 -12.90 -26.69
C ASN A 17 -8.68 -14.28 -26.43
N PRO A 18 -9.05 -15.02 -27.50
CA PRO A 18 -9.74 -16.29 -27.36
C PRO A 18 -8.92 -17.28 -26.51
N GLY A 19 -9.60 -17.97 -25.58
CA GLY A 19 -8.98 -18.93 -24.66
C GLY A 19 -8.39 -18.33 -23.39
N GLN A 20 -8.31 -17.00 -23.25
CA GLN A 20 -7.90 -16.36 -22.00
C GLN A 20 -9.09 -16.13 -21.06
N ILE A 21 -8.82 -16.24 -19.75
CA ILE A 21 -9.79 -15.90 -18.70
C ILE A 21 -9.78 -14.37 -18.52
N PRO A 22 -10.92 -13.68 -18.68
CA PRO A 22 -11.03 -12.26 -18.43
C PRO A 22 -10.68 -11.91 -16.99
N VAL A 23 -9.97 -10.79 -16.80
CA VAL A 23 -9.66 -10.22 -15.49
C VAL A 23 -10.30 -8.85 -15.38
N ILE A 24 -11.12 -8.62 -14.36
CA ILE A 24 -11.70 -7.31 -14.06
C ILE A 24 -11.12 -6.81 -12.75
N THR A 25 -10.53 -5.61 -12.80
CA THR A 25 -10.21 -4.84 -11.60
C THR A 25 -11.34 -3.84 -11.32
N ALA A 26 -11.84 -3.80 -10.09
CA ALA A 26 -12.93 -2.89 -9.72
C ALA A 26 -12.63 -2.18 -8.39
N ASP A 27 -13.21 -0.99 -8.19
CA ASP A 27 -13.18 -0.32 -6.89
C ASP A 27 -13.88 -1.17 -5.81
N GLN A 28 -13.73 -0.82 -4.53
CA GLN A 28 -14.27 -1.64 -3.44
C GLN A 28 -15.79 -1.88 -3.55
N PRO A 29 -16.65 -0.87 -3.82
CA PRO A 29 -18.08 -1.09 -3.97
C PRO A 29 -18.45 -1.98 -5.16
N LEU A 30 -17.85 -1.76 -6.33
CA LEU A 30 -18.14 -2.54 -7.54
C LEU A 30 -17.56 -3.94 -7.44
N PHE A 31 -16.40 -4.12 -6.81
CA PHE A 31 -15.82 -5.42 -6.53
C PHE A 31 -16.75 -6.25 -5.64
N ALA A 32 -17.30 -5.65 -4.58
CA ALA A 32 -18.25 -6.34 -3.70
C ALA A 32 -19.51 -6.80 -4.47
N ILE A 33 -20.08 -5.93 -5.31
CA ILE A 33 -21.24 -6.28 -6.16
C ILE A 33 -20.87 -7.38 -7.17
N ALA A 34 -19.71 -7.28 -7.82
CA ALA A 34 -19.25 -8.26 -8.80
C ALA A 34 -19.01 -9.64 -8.15
N LYS A 35 -18.41 -9.70 -6.95
CA LYS A 35 -18.25 -10.96 -6.19
C LYS A 35 -19.59 -11.55 -5.76
N GLN A 36 -20.58 -10.73 -5.39
CA GLN A 36 -21.93 -11.22 -5.11
C GLN A 36 -22.58 -11.86 -6.34
N ILE A 37 -22.43 -11.25 -7.52
CA ILE A 37 -22.91 -11.82 -8.79
C ILE A 37 -22.18 -13.13 -9.10
N GLN A 38 -20.85 -13.15 -8.99
CA GLN A 38 -20.03 -14.35 -9.19
C GLN A 38 -20.43 -15.50 -8.25
N SER A 39 -20.73 -15.19 -6.99
CA SER A 39 -21.18 -16.18 -5.99
C SER A 39 -22.59 -16.72 -6.28
N LYS A 40 -23.51 -15.87 -6.76
CA LYS A 40 -24.89 -16.28 -7.09
C LYS A 40 -25.01 -17.05 -8.40
N CYS A 41 -24.09 -16.83 -9.35
CA CYS A 41 -24.16 -17.39 -10.70
C CYS A 41 -22.81 -18.03 -11.12
N PRO A 42 -22.28 -19.02 -10.39
CA PRO A 42 -20.99 -19.66 -10.70
C PRO A 42 -20.98 -20.38 -12.07
N GLU A 43 -22.15 -20.80 -12.55
CA GLU A 43 -22.38 -21.38 -13.87
C GLU A 43 -22.11 -20.40 -15.02
N PHE A 44 -22.15 -19.08 -14.78
CA PHE A 44 -21.80 -18.08 -15.79
C PHE A 44 -20.53 -17.30 -15.45
N TYR A 45 -20.29 -17.03 -14.17
CA TYR A 45 -19.23 -16.12 -13.71
C TYR A 45 -18.27 -16.74 -12.70
N GLY A 46 -18.19 -18.07 -12.61
CA GLY A 46 -17.23 -18.75 -11.73
C GLY A 46 -15.78 -18.29 -11.95
N GLU A 47 -14.91 -18.52 -10.98
CA GLU A 47 -13.52 -18.01 -11.01
C GLU A 47 -12.70 -18.57 -12.18
N ASN A 48 -13.10 -19.73 -12.73
CA ASN A 48 -12.55 -20.31 -13.96
C ASN A 48 -13.07 -19.67 -15.26
N LYS A 49 -14.05 -18.77 -15.18
CA LYS A 49 -14.67 -18.05 -16.31
C LYS A 49 -14.36 -16.56 -16.29
N ILE A 50 -14.16 -15.99 -15.10
CA ILE A 50 -13.78 -14.59 -14.92
C ILE A 50 -13.08 -14.41 -13.56
N THR A 51 -11.95 -13.71 -13.56
CA THR A 51 -11.23 -13.36 -12.34
C THR A 51 -11.53 -11.93 -11.94
N LEU A 52 -12.05 -11.75 -10.73
CA LEU A 52 -12.31 -10.43 -10.15
C LEU A 52 -11.18 -10.07 -9.19
N LEU A 53 -10.60 -8.89 -9.37
CA LEU A 53 -9.54 -8.34 -8.51
C LEU A 53 -10.01 -7.01 -7.92
N LEU A 54 -9.70 -6.78 -6.64
CA LEU A 54 -9.80 -5.44 -6.07
C LEU A 54 -8.80 -4.53 -6.80
N GLY A 55 -9.23 -3.32 -7.14
CA GLY A 55 -8.38 -2.33 -7.79
C GLY A 55 -7.17 -2.01 -6.92
N GLY A 56 -5.97 -2.36 -7.41
CA GLY A 56 -4.71 -2.21 -6.65
C GLY A 56 -4.44 -0.78 -6.18
N LEU A 57 -4.92 0.21 -6.94
CA LEU A 57 -4.84 1.62 -6.55
C LEU A 57 -5.56 1.90 -5.22
N HIS A 58 -6.78 1.39 -5.04
CA HIS A 58 -7.56 1.62 -3.82
C HIS A 58 -7.01 0.86 -2.62
N ILE A 59 -6.47 -0.35 -2.84
CA ILE A 59 -5.75 -1.09 -1.80
C ILE A 59 -4.58 -0.23 -1.30
N GLU A 60 -3.79 0.31 -2.22
CA GLU A 60 -2.66 1.14 -1.86
C GLU A 60 -3.07 2.44 -1.18
N MET A 61 -4.07 3.16 -1.71
CA MET A 61 -4.61 4.36 -1.06
C MET A 61 -5.07 4.07 0.37
N SER A 62 -5.74 2.94 0.58
CA SER A 62 -6.22 2.52 1.90
C SER A 62 -5.05 2.24 2.84
N PHE A 63 -4.06 1.50 2.37
CA PHE A 63 -2.82 1.25 3.12
C PHE A 63 -2.12 2.55 3.50
N LEU A 64 -1.88 3.45 2.54
CA LEU A 64 -1.20 4.73 2.78
C LEU A 64 -1.99 5.61 3.76
N LYS A 65 -3.32 5.61 3.67
CA LYS A 65 -4.19 6.33 4.62
C LYS A 65 -4.13 5.73 6.02
N THR A 66 -4.09 4.41 6.15
CA THR A 66 -3.93 3.75 7.45
C THR A 66 -2.58 4.11 8.08
N VAL A 67 -1.48 4.06 7.32
CA VAL A 67 -0.17 4.49 7.82
C VAL A 67 -0.17 5.99 8.16
N GLY A 68 -0.76 6.84 7.31
CA GLY A 68 -0.92 8.26 7.58
C GLY A 68 -1.70 8.54 8.87
N THR A 69 -2.73 7.74 9.18
CA THR A 69 -3.48 7.84 10.43
C THR A 69 -2.61 7.53 11.65
N LEU A 70 -1.73 6.54 11.56
CA LEU A 70 -0.76 6.20 12.62
C LEU A 70 0.30 7.29 12.82
N LEU A 71 0.69 7.98 11.75
CA LEU A 71 1.70 9.05 11.77
C LEU A 71 1.10 10.42 12.09
N LYS A 72 -0.21 10.54 12.19
CA LYS A 72 -0.87 11.79 12.53
C LYS A 72 -0.39 12.25 13.91
N ASP A 73 -0.08 13.54 14.01
CA ASP A 73 0.38 14.19 15.25
C ASP A 73 1.71 13.63 15.82
N SER A 74 2.45 12.82 15.06
CA SER A 74 3.74 12.24 15.47
C SER A 74 4.96 13.15 15.22
N GLY A 75 4.76 14.34 14.64
CA GLY A 75 5.86 15.17 14.13
C GLY A 75 6.34 14.78 12.72
N TRP A 76 5.71 13.79 12.09
CA TRP A 76 6.13 13.29 10.76
C TRP A 76 6.00 14.37 9.67
N VAL A 77 4.91 15.13 9.66
CA VAL A 77 4.68 16.19 8.67
C VAL A 77 5.75 17.28 8.78
N GLU A 78 6.02 17.74 10.00
CA GLU A 78 7.04 18.73 10.33
C GLU A 78 8.43 18.24 9.91
N SER A 79 8.72 16.97 10.16
CA SER A 79 9.98 16.34 9.75
C SER A 79 10.16 16.37 8.23
N LEU A 80 9.12 16.06 7.46
CA LEU A 80 9.16 16.13 6.00
C LEU A 80 9.34 17.56 5.48
N VAL A 81 8.68 18.52 6.11
CA VAL A 81 8.79 19.95 5.76
C VAL A 81 10.18 20.49 6.07
N ASN A 82 10.69 20.23 7.27
CA ASN A 82 12.02 20.66 7.71
C ASN A 82 13.14 20.05 6.86
N ALA A 83 12.97 18.79 6.46
CA ALA A 83 13.88 18.10 5.53
C ALA A 83 13.72 18.54 4.06
N LYS A 84 12.80 19.48 3.76
CA LYS A 84 12.50 19.97 2.40
C LYS A 84 12.05 18.86 1.43
N VAL A 85 11.44 17.79 1.94
CA VAL A 85 10.89 16.70 1.13
C VAL A 85 9.59 17.14 0.44
N ALA A 86 8.79 17.95 1.12
CA ALA A 86 7.56 18.52 0.60
C ALA A 86 7.24 19.86 1.29
N THR A 87 6.42 20.69 0.64
CA THR A 87 5.82 21.88 1.28
C THR A 87 4.79 21.46 2.32
N SER A 88 4.44 22.34 3.26
CA SER A 88 3.50 22.03 4.36
C SER A 88 2.18 21.42 3.87
N GLY A 89 1.48 22.09 2.95
CA GLY A 89 0.22 21.57 2.41
C GLY A 89 0.37 20.25 1.64
N CYS A 90 1.51 20.03 0.98
CA CYS A 90 1.77 18.76 0.31
C CYS A 90 2.09 17.64 1.31
N ALA A 91 2.88 17.91 2.34
CA ALA A 91 3.21 16.95 3.39
C ALA A 91 1.97 16.54 4.18
N GLU A 92 1.09 17.49 4.50
CA GLU A 92 -0.17 17.22 5.18
C GLU A 92 -1.11 16.34 4.34
N SER A 93 -1.13 16.54 3.01
CA SER A 93 -1.91 15.69 2.10
C SER A 93 -1.47 14.22 2.12
N PHE A 94 -0.24 13.92 2.54
CA PHE A 94 0.26 12.54 2.59
C PHE A 94 -0.43 11.70 3.67
N LEU A 95 -0.92 12.32 4.75
CA LEU A 95 -1.69 11.64 5.79
C LEU A 95 -2.97 10.98 5.24
N ASN A 96 -3.54 11.55 4.17
CA ASN A 96 -4.81 11.09 3.59
C ASN A 96 -4.62 10.08 2.45
N GLY A 97 -3.39 9.82 1.98
CA GLY A 97 -3.14 8.87 0.88
C GLY A 97 -3.66 9.32 -0.49
N CYS A 98 -4.11 10.57 -0.66
CA CYS A 98 -4.75 11.06 -1.89
C CYS A 98 -3.80 11.10 -3.09
N HIS A 99 -2.51 11.38 -2.86
CA HIS A 99 -1.49 11.46 -3.90
C HIS A 99 -0.54 10.27 -3.83
N VAL A 100 -1.06 9.08 -4.19
CA VAL A 100 -0.41 7.77 -4.03
C VAL A 100 1.09 7.78 -4.31
N THR A 101 1.52 8.23 -5.50
CA THR A 101 2.95 8.24 -5.87
C THR A 101 3.81 9.09 -4.94
N ARG A 102 3.33 10.29 -4.56
CA ARG A 102 4.08 11.20 -3.69
C ARG A 102 4.07 10.70 -2.24
N THR A 103 2.92 10.26 -1.76
CA THR A 103 2.76 9.67 -0.42
C THR A 103 3.63 8.42 -0.25
N ARG A 104 3.63 7.51 -1.24
CA ARG A 104 4.52 6.33 -1.27
C ARG A 104 5.99 6.73 -1.15
N ARG A 105 6.44 7.71 -1.96
CA ARG A 105 7.81 8.21 -1.90
C ARG A 105 8.15 8.78 -0.52
N ALA A 106 7.24 9.54 0.09
CA ALA A 106 7.45 10.09 1.43
C ALA A 106 7.62 8.98 2.49
N HIS A 107 6.79 7.94 2.46
CA HIS A 107 6.94 6.79 3.35
C HIS A 107 8.24 6.00 3.09
N GLN A 108 8.65 5.81 1.84
CA GLN A 108 9.91 5.15 1.50
C GLN A 108 11.12 5.92 2.05
N LEU A 109 11.15 7.25 1.86
CA LEU A 109 12.20 8.10 2.43
C LEU A 109 12.22 8.03 3.96
N THR A 110 11.04 8.05 4.58
CA THR A 110 10.90 7.93 6.04
C THR A 110 11.42 6.58 6.53
N ALA A 111 11.07 5.47 5.88
CA ALA A 111 11.54 4.14 6.23
C ALA A 111 13.07 4.03 6.13
N CYS A 112 13.67 4.57 5.06
CA CYS A 112 15.12 4.62 4.92
C CYS A 112 15.78 5.44 6.03
N ALA A 113 15.24 6.62 6.35
CA ALA A 113 15.77 7.48 7.41
C ALA A 113 15.70 6.79 8.79
N LEU A 114 14.55 6.22 9.14
CA LEU A 114 14.37 5.48 10.39
C LEU A 114 15.29 4.26 10.48
N PHE A 115 15.48 3.53 9.38
CA PHE A 115 16.39 2.39 9.35
C PHE A 115 17.85 2.80 9.58
N MET A 116 18.29 3.93 9.00
CA MET A 116 19.62 4.47 9.24
C MET A 116 19.81 4.88 10.71
N LEU A 117 18.82 5.57 11.30
CA LEU A 117 18.84 5.95 12.71
C LEU A 117 18.86 4.72 13.64
N LEU A 118 18.03 3.72 13.34
CA LEU A 118 18.00 2.45 14.08
C LEU A 118 19.36 1.75 14.03
N LYS A 119 19.97 1.64 12.84
CA LYS A 119 21.31 1.06 12.70
C LYS A 119 22.37 1.84 13.46
N HIS A 120 22.30 3.16 13.45
CA HIS A 120 23.23 4.00 14.20
C HIS A 120 23.10 3.78 15.71
N ALA A 121 21.88 3.80 16.23
CA ALA A 121 21.59 3.54 17.64
C ALA A 121 22.03 2.14 18.06
N TYR A 122 21.76 1.11 17.24
CA TYR A 122 22.20 -0.26 17.49
C TYR A 122 23.73 -0.37 17.57
N ARG A 123 24.46 0.27 16.65
CA ARG A 123 25.93 0.29 16.69
C ARG A 123 26.47 0.94 17.96
N GLN A 124 25.91 2.08 18.36
CA GLN A 124 26.29 2.75 19.60
C GLN A 124 26.03 1.85 20.82
N TYR A 125 24.87 1.20 20.85
CA TYR A 125 24.54 0.24 21.90
C TYR A 125 25.54 -0.91 21.96
N SER A 126 25.85 -1.55 20.81
CA SER A 126 26.84 -2.64 20.76
C SER A 126 28.22 -2.21 21.23
N LEU A 127 28.69 -1.03 20.84
CA LEU A 127 29.97 -0.49 21.30
C LEU A 127 29.98 -0.24 22.81
N SER A 128 28.90 0.34 23.34
CA SER A 128 28.77 0.57 24.78
C SER A 128 28.76 -0.73 25.58
N TYR A 129 28.15 -1.79 25.04
CA TYR A 129 28.10 -3.11 25.67
C TYR A 129 29.47 -3.80 25.66
N ALA A 130 30.16 -3.79 24.53
CA ALA A 130 31.52 -4.36 24.43
C ALA A 130 32.51 -3.67 25.38
N ALA A 131 32.42 -2.33 25.51
CA ALA A 131 33.24 -1.58 26.46
C ALA A 131 32.91 -1.92 27.94
N LEU A 132 31.69 -2.34 28.26
CA LEU A 132 31.33 -2.80 29.60
C LEU A 132 31.90 -4.19 29.88
N GLU A 133 31.87 -5.11 28.91
CA GLU A 133 32.47 -6.45 29.06
C GLU A 133 33.99 -6.41 29.25
N GLU A 134 34.71 -5.56 28.50
CA GLU A 134 36.17 -5.39 28.69
C GLU A 134 36.53 -4.84 30.08
N ASN A 135 35.69 -3.98 30.66
CA ASN A 135 35.90 -3.44 32.00
C ASN A 135 35.57 -4.44 33.12
N VAL A 136 34.70 -5.42 32.88
CA VAL A 136 34.36 -6.46 33.87
C VAL A 136 35.42 -7.58 33.89
N LEU A 137 36.10 -7.84 32.77
CA LEU A 137 37.16 -8.84 32.66
C LEU A 137 38.55 -8.33 33.11
N CYS A 138 38.69 -7.05 33.45
CA CYS A 138 39.92 -6.43 33.95
C CYS A 138 40.03 -6.39 35.50
N PHE A 139 39.16 -7.09 36.23
CA PHE A 139 39.27 -7.34 37.68
C PHE A 139 39.52 -8.81 37.97
#